data_AF-A0A399YD41-F1
#
_entry.id   AF-A0A399YD41-F1
#
_cell.length_a   1.000
_cell.length_b   1.000
_cell.length_c   1.000
_cell.angle_alpha   90.00
_cell.angle_beta   90.00
_cell.angle_gamma   90.00
#
_symmetry.space_group_name_H-M   'P 1'
#
loop_
_entity.id
_entity.type
_entity.pdbx_description
1 polymer ?
#
loop_
_entity_poly.entity_id
_entity_poly.type
_entity_poly.pdbx_seq_one_letter_code
_entity_poly.pdbx_strand_id
1 'polypeptide(L)'
;MPLEEYDEVRLACMAEQGFPSTVDQWEQEGIPFEVGHEDDLARANYVCTAMYPVDEKYLRPFSLHQLRLLYDWRVEQTVPCMRADGVEVPEPPSFETFVGEYAATGYRHWSPRSAVELPSEIEADPGFADWCPDTPPDDVLYGD
;
A
#
# COMPACT_ATOMS: atom_id res chain seq x y z
N MET A 1 -1.42 14.13 -8.27
CA MET A 1 -1.66 12.96 -9.15
C MET A 1 -2.12 11.79 -8.27
N PRO A 2 -3.20 11.09 -8.65
CA PRO A 2 -3.62 9.84 -8.00
C PRO A 2 -2.51 8.79 -8.04
N LEU A 3 -2.48 7.87 -7.06
CA LEU A 3 -1.42 6.87 -6.96
C LEU A 3 -1.40 5.89 -8.14
N GLU A 4 -2.56 5.53 -8.68
CA GLU A 4 -2.67 4.62 -9.83
C GLU A 4 -2.10 5.23 -11.11
N GLU A 5 -2.43 6.50 -11.40
CA GLU A 5 -1.86 7.25 -12.53
C GLU A 5 -0.33 7.44 -12.35
N TYR A 6 0.13 7.59 -11.10
CA TYR A 6 1.55 7.71 -10.79
C TYR A 6 2.34 6.45 -11.10
N ASP A 7 1.83 5.27 -10.76
CA ASP A 7 2.55 4.03 -11.03
C ASP A 7 2.69 3.78 -12.53
N GLU A 8 1.66 4.00 -13.34
CA GLU A 8 1.72 3.87 -14.80
C GLU A 8 2.82 4.76 -15.41
N VAL A 9 2.81 6.06 -15.09
CA VAL A 9 3.78 7.02 -15.67
C VAL A 9 5.20 6.80 -15.14
N ARG A 10 5.33 6.37 -13.88
CA ARG A 10 6.63 6.04 -13.27
C ARG A 10 7.23 4.81 -13.94
N LEU A 11 6.45 3.75 -14.15
CA LEU A 11 6.92 2.52 -14.81
C LEU A 11 7.31 2.77 -16.26
N ALA A 12 6.54 3.57 -16.99
CA ALA A 12 6.90 4.00 -18.34
C ALA A 12 8.26 4.73 -18.37
N CYS A 13 8.49 5.66 -17.43
CA CYS A 13 9.78 6.32 -17.30
C CYS A 13 10.91 5.37 -16.93
N MET A 14 10.68 4.43 -16.00
CA MET A 14 11.69 3.44 -15.62
C MET A 14 12.10 2.60 -16.84
N ALA A 15 11.16 2.21 -17.69
CA ALA A 15 11.45 1.53 -18.95
C ALA A 15 12.33 2.38 -19.89
N GLU A 16 12.06 3.68 -20.01
CA GLU A 16 12.92 4.61 -20.79
C GLU A 16 14.32 4.77 -20.19
N GLN A 17 14.47 4.65 -18.87
CA GLN A 17 15.76 4.65 -18.17
C GLN A 17 16.50 3.30 -18.28
N GLY A 18 15.91 2.29 -18.95
CA GLY A 18 16.51 0.96 -19.13
C GLY A 18 16.10 -0.07 -18.09
N PHE A 19 15.08 0.22 -17.28
CA PHE A 19 14.56 -0.63 -16.21
C PHE A 19 13.07 -0.96 -16.45
N PRO A 20 12.73 -1.74 -17.50
CA PRO A 20 11.35 -2.12 -17.77
C PRO A 20 10.81 -3.04 -16.69
N SER A 21 9.53 -2.90 -16.35
CA SER A 21 8.85 -3.85 -15.48
C SER A 21 8.59 -5.18 -16.19
N THR A 22 8.44 -6.21 -15.38
CA THR A 22 8.03 -7.56 -15.78
C THR A 22 6.94 -8.03 -14.84
N VAL A 23 5.99 -8.81 -15.37
CA VAL A 23 4.99 -9.49 -14.57
C VAL A 23 5.47 -10.91 -14.31
N ASP A 24 5.48 -11.33 -13.06
CA ASP A 24 5.88 -12.68 -12.67
C ASP A 24 4.74 -13.70 -12.85
N GLN A 25 4.99 -14.96 -12.47
CA GLN A 25 4.01 -16.04 -12.57
C GLN A 25 2.80 -15.89 -11.62
N TRP A 26 2.84 -14.91 -10.71
CA TRP A 26 1.79 -14.59 -9.74
C TRP A 26 1.09 -13.28 -10.09
N GLU A 27 1.23 -12.81 -11.33
CA GLU A 27 0.67 -11.55 -11.82
C GLU A 27 1.20 -10.31 -11.06
N GLN A 28 2.34 -10.43 -10.36
CA GLN A 28 2.97 -9.30 -9.70
C GLN A 28 3.90 -8.56 -10.66
N GLU A 29 3.67 -7.27 -10.82
CA GLU A 29 4.54 -6.40 -11.60
C GLU A 29 5.72 -5.91 -10.75
N GLY A 30 6.94 -6.09 -11.27
CA GLY A 30 8.16 -5.64 -10.62
C GLY A 30 9.24 -5.26 -11.62
N ILE A 31 10.22 -4.47 -11.18
CA ILE A 31 11.38 -4.11 -12.00
C ILE A 31 12.53 -5.05 -11.64
N PRO A 32 12.90 -6.00 -12.52
CA PRO A 32 14.06 -6.84 -12.29
C PRO A 32 15.33 -5.99 -12.35
N PHE A 33 16.30 -6.29 -11.49
CA PHE A 33 17.62 -5.68 -11.54
C PHE A 33 18.69 -6.71 -11.20
N GLU A 34 19.89 -6.51 -11.75
CA GLU A 34 21.05 -7.32 -11.43
C GLU A 34 21.76 -6.78 -10.18
N VAL A 35 22.23 -7.69 -9.31
CA VAL A 35 23.04 -7.31 -8.14
C VAL A 35 24.31 -6.58 -8.62
N GLY A 36 24.59 -5.41 -8.05
CA GLY A 36 25.65 -4.50 -8.50
C GLY A 36 25.16 -3.30 -9.33
N HIS A 37 23.87 -3.25 -9.69
CA HIS A 37 23.25 -2.11 -10.38
C HIS A 37 22.27 -1.32 -9.49
N GLU A 38 22.36 -1.46 -8.17
CA GLU A 38 21.46 -0.82 -7.21
C GLU A 38 21.50 0.71 -7.31
N ASP A 39 22.69 1.29 -7.52
CA ASP A 39 22.89 2.73 -7.64
C ASP A 39 22.27 3.30 -8.93
N ASP A 40 22.38 2.56 -10.05
CA ASP A 40 21.78 2.94 -11.32
C ASP A 40 20.25 2.88 -11.24
N LEU A 41 19.71 1.82 -10.62
CA LEU A 41 18.28 1.68 -10.36
C LEU A 41 17.77 2.79 -9.44
N ALA A 42 18.47 3.08 -8.35
CA ALA A 42 18.11 4.14 -7.43
C ALA A 42 18.11 5.52 -8.10
N ARG A 43 19.08 5.77 -8.99
CA ARG A 43 19.17 7.01 -9.77
C ARG A 43 18.02 7.12 -10.78
N ALA A 44 17.71 6.06 -11.52
CA ALA A 44 16.57 6.03 -12.43
C ALA A 44 15.26 6.32 -11.67
N ASN A 45 15.06 5.65 -10.53
CA ASN A 45 13.90 5.84 -9.68
C ASN A 45 13.80 7.28 -9.15
N TYR A 46 14.91 7.89 -8.75
CA TYR A 46 14.96 9.29 -8.35
C TYR A 46 14.55 10.23 -9.48
N VAL A 47 15.09 10.04 -10.70
CA VAL A 47 14.75 10.84 -11.87
C VAL A 47 13.27 10.71 -12.20
N CYS A 48 12.73 9.50 -12.25
CA CYS A 48 11.32 9.26 -12.58
C CYS A 48 10.38 9.84 -11.50
N THR A 49 10.67 9.62 -10.22
CA THR A 49 9.88 10.18 -9.12
C THR A 49 9.88 11.72 -9.14
N ALA A 50 11.02 12.34 -9.48
CA ALA A 50 11.13 13.79 -9.57
C ALA A 50 10.38 14.40 -10.77
N MET A 51 10.24 13.64 -11.88
CA MET A 51 9.47 14.08 -13.05
C MET A 51 7.96 13.99 -12.83
N TYR A 52 7.51 13.06 -12.00
CA TYR A 52 6.09 12.83 -11.73
C TYR A 52 5.77 12.99 -10.23
N PRO A 53 5.82 14.22 -9.70
CA PRO A 53 5.53 14.42 -8.29
C PRO A 53 4.08 14.04 -7.96
N VAL A 54 3.92 13.08 -7.02
CA VAL A 54 2.64 12.80 -6.39
C VAL A 54 2.19 13.95 -5.50
N ASP A 55 0.89 14.01 -5.20
CA ASP A 55 0.39 15.07 -4.32
C ASP A 55 1.05 14.96 -2.93
N GLU A 56 1.44 16.11 -2.36
CA GLU A 56 2.17 16.18 -1.09
C GLU A 56 1.44 15.45 0.05
N LYS A 57 0.11 15.36 -0.01
CA LYS A 57 -0.71 14.60 0.95
C LYS A 57 -0.29 13.12 1.08
N TYR A 58 0.25 12.50 0.02
CA TYR A 58 0.73 11.12 0.03
C TYR A 58 2.19 10.99 0.50
N LEU A 59 2.94 12.10 0.52
CA LEU A 59 4.35 12.12 0.95
C LEU A 59 4.51 12.47 2.43
N ARG A 60 3.46 12.98 3.06
CA ARG A 60 3.47 13.35 4.47
C ARG A 60 3.11 12.15 5.34
N PRO A 61 3.75 11.99 6.51
CA PRO A 61 3.28 11.04 7.51
C PRO A 61 1.81 11.30 7.87
N PHE A 62 1.08 10.23 8.17
CA PHE A 62 -0.30 10.34 8.64
C PHE A 62 -0.36 11.18 9.91
N SER A 63 -1.30 12.13 9.92
CA SER A 63 -1.67 12.83 11.15
C SER A 63 -2.40 11.88 12.12
N LEU A 64 -2.48 12.26 13.39
CA LEU A 64 -3.23 11.49 14.39
C LEU A 64 -4.71 11.30 14.00
N HIS A 65 -5.30 12.30 13.33
CA HIS A 65 -6.67 12.20 12.83
C HIS A 65 -6.79 11.15 11.71
N GLN A 66 -5.85 11.12 10.77
CA GLN A 66 -5.83 10.14 9.70
C GLN A 66 -5.56 8.73 10.22
N LEU A 67 -4.67 8.59 11.20
CA LEU A 67 -4.46 7.32 11.90
C LEU A 67 -5.74 6.84 12.59
N ARG A 68 -6.53 7.76 13.16
CA ARG A 68 -7.83 7.43 13.75
C ARG A 68 -8.82 6.94 12.70
N LEU A 69 -8.96 7.65 11.58
CA LEU A 69 -9.85 7.24 10.49
C LEU A 69 -9.45 5.87 9.91
N LEU A 70 -8.16 5.64 9.72
CA LEU A 70 -7.63 4.38 9.21
C LEU A 70 -7.88 3.22 10.19
N TYR A 71 -7.64 3.45 11.48
CA TYR A 71 -7.87 2.44 12.51
C TYR A 71 -9.37 2.10 12.63
N ASP A 72 -10.24 3.11 12.70
CA ASP A 72 -11.69 2.92 12.80
C ASP A 72 -12.22 2.19 11.54
N TRP A 73 -11.78 2.57 10.35
CA TRP A 73 -12.13 1.85 9.11
C TRP A 73 -11.77 0.37 9.18
N ARG A 74 -10.54 0.04 9.61
CA ARG A 74 -10.10 -1.35 9.72
C ARG A 74 -10.93 -2.14 10.72
N VAL A 75 -11.23 -1.56 11.87
CA VAL A 75 -11.99 -2.23 12.94
C VAL A 75 -13.48 -2.36 12.57
N GLU A 76 -14.07 -1.35 11.95
CA GLU A 76 -15.51 -1.25 11.72
C GLU A 76 -15.95 -1.76 10.34
N GLN A 77 -15.05 -1.80 9.35
CA GLN A 77 -15.36 -2.20 7.98
C GLN A 77 -14.54 -3.42 7.55
N THR A 78 -13.21 -3.33 7.59
CA THR A 78 -12.33 -4.37 7.02
C THR A 78 -12.41 -5.67 7.82
N VAL A 79 -12.30 -5.63 9.15
CA VAL A 79 -12.39 -6.81 10.02
C VAL A 79 -13.75 -7.50 9.89
N PRO A 80 -14.90 -6.80 9.97
CA PRO A 80 -16.20 -7.43 9.76
C PRO A 80 -16.37 -8.03 8.36
N CYS A 81 -15.86 -7.37 7.32
CA CYS A 81 -15.88 -7.89 5.95
C CYS A 81 -15.12 -9.22 5.84
N MET A 82 -13.88 -9.26 6.33
CA MET A 82 -13.06 -10.48 6.30
C MET A 82 -13.70 -11.61 7.10
N ARG A 83 -14.27 -11.31 8.28
CA ARG A 83 -14.99 -12.29 9.10
C ARG A 83 -16.27 -12.82 8.44
N ALA A 84 -16.98 -11.99 7.68
CA ALA A 84 -18.17 -12.41 6.93
C ALA A 84 -17.82 -13.43 5.85
N ASP A 85 -16.62 -13.35 5.27
CA ASP A 85 -16.09 -14.29 4.29
C ASP A 85 -15.35 -15.48 4.93
N GLY A 86 -15.48 -15.66 6.24
CA GLY A 86 -14.95 -16.81 6.98
C GLY A 86 -13.46 -16.71 7.33
N VAL A 87 -12.84 -15.53 7.20
CA VAL A 87 -11.46 -15.31 7.63
C VAL A 87 -11.44 -14.97 9.12
N GLU A 88 -10.73 -15.78 9.89
CA GLU A 88 -10.53 -15.56 11.33
C GLU A 88 -9.47 -14.48 11.56
N VAL A 89 -9.92 -13.25 11.78
CA VAL A 89 -9.04 -12.12 12.08
C VAL A 89 -8.82 -11.98 13.60
N PRO A 90 -7.56 -11.97 14.07
CA PRO A 90 -7.23 -11.69 15.48
C PRO A 90 -7.82 -10.38 15.96
N GLU A 91 -7.96 -10.25 17.28
CA GLU A 91 -8.42 -8.99 17.86
C GLU A 91 -7.44 -7.85 17.54
N PRO A 92 -7.95 -6.67 17.13
CA PRO A 92 -7.12 -5.53 16.79
C PRO A 92 -6.31 -5.05 18.01
N PRO A 93 -5.10 -4.52 17.80
CA PRO A 93 -4.36 -3.85 18.87
C PRO A 93 -5.14 -2.61 19.33
N SER A 94 -4.87 -2.10 20.53
CA SER A 94 -5.47 -0.82 20.92
C SER A 94 -5.03 0.31 19.98
N PHE A 95 -5.85 1.36 19.87
CA PHE A 95 -5.49 2.54 19.09
C PHE A 95 -4.15 3.17 19.54
N GLU A 96 -3.86 3.15 20.84
CA GLU A 96 -2.59 3.63 21.39
C GLU A 96 -1.39 2.81 20.89
N THR A 97 -1.51 1.49 20.86
CA THR A 97 -0.47 0.60 20.31
C THR A 97 -0.28 0.83 18.81
N PHE A 98 -1.39 0.94 18.07
CA PHE A 98 -1.38 1.22 16.63
C PHE A 98 -0.63 2.52 16.30
N VAL A 99 -0.95 3.62 17.00
CA VAL A 99 -0.25 4.90 16.84
C VAL A 99 1.20 4.81 17.31
N GLY A 100 1.47 4.07 18.38
CA GLY A 100 2.82 3.86 18.91
C GLY A 100 3.76 3.17 17.92
N GLU A 101 3.29 2.13 17.22
CA GLU A 101 4.06 1.45 16.16
C GLU A 101 4.37 2.38 14.99
N TYR A 102 3.38 3.18 14.58
CA TYR A 102 3.55 4.16 13.52
C TYR A 102 4.55 5.23 13.93
N ALA A 103 4.43 5.80 15.12
CA ALA A 103 5.34 6.83 15.61
C ALA A 103 6.79 6.33 15.73
N ALA A 104 7.00 5.05 16.05
CA ALA A 104 8.33 4.47 16.20
C ALA A 104 9.08 4.29 14.87
N THR A 105 8.36 4.17 13.75
CA THR A 105 8.95 3.81 12.45
C THR A 105 8.68 4.82 11.35
N GLY A 106 7.59 5.59 11.46
CA GLY A 106 7.06 6.50 10.45
C GLY A 106 6.20 5.81 9.37
N TYR A 107 6.07 4.49 9.38
CA TYR A 107 5.39 3.74 8.31
C TYR A 107 4.75 2.42 8.76
N ARG A 108 5.28 1.73 9.78
CA ARG A 108 4.72 0.46 10.26
C ARG A 108 3.45 0.72 11.04
N HIS A 109 2.36 0.07 10.66
CA HIS A 109 1.11 0.10 11.39
C HIS A 109 0.35 -1.21 11.16
N TRP A 110 -0.44 -1.65 12.15
CA TRP A 110 -1.26 -2.85 12.01
C TRP A 110 -2.28 -2.74 10.86
N SER A 111 -2.41 -3.80 10.07
CA SER A 111 -3.50 -4.03 9.11
C SER A 111 -4.07 -5.43 9.31
N PRO A 112 -5.41 -5.60 9.27
CA PRO A 112 -6.05 -6.90 9.37
C PRO A 112 -5.68 -7.83 8.20
N ARG A 113 -5.49 -7.30 6.98
CA ARG A 113 -5.11 -8.12 5.81
C ARG A 113 -3.72 -8.74 5.95
N SER A 114 -2.79 -8.05 6.60
CA SER A 114 -1.44 -8.57 6.89
C SER A 114 -1.33 -9.34 8.22
N ALA A 115 -2.38 -9.33 9.04
CA ALA A 115 -2.37 -9.97 10.35
C ALA A 115 -2.73 -11.47 10.29
N VAL A 116 -3.12 -11.96 9.12
CA VAL A 116 -3.56 -13.33 8.87
C VAL A 116 -2.89 -13.89 7.61
N GLU A 117 -2.73 -15.20 7.55
CA GLU A 117 -2.48 -15.88 6.28
C GLU A 117 -3.82 -16.08 5.58
N LEU A 118 -3.96 -15.52 4.38
CA LEU A 118 -5.18 -15.64 3.60
C LEU A 118 -5.18 -16.94 2.79
N PRO A 119 -6.34 -17.57 2.59
CA PRO A 119 -6.47 -18.67 1.65
C PRO A 119 -6.05 -18.23 0.24
N SER A 120 -5.29 -19.08 -0.46
CA SER A 120 -4.82 -18.80 -1.82
C SER A 120 -5.95 -18.49 -2.80
N GLU A 121 -7.14 -19.01 -2.56
CA GLU A 121 -8.34 -18.78 -3.37
C GLU A 121 -8.83 -17.32 -3.27
N ILE A 122 -8.65 -16.69 -2.11
CA ILE A 122 -8.96 -15.27 -1.92
C ILE A 122 -7.88 -14.41 -2.57
N GLU A 123 -6.60 -14.76 -2.37
CA GLU A 123 -5.48 -13.98 -2.92
C GLU A 123 -5.40 -14.04 -4.45
N ALA A 124 -5.80 -15.17 -5.06
CA ALA A 124 -5.82 -15.36 -6.50
C ALA A 124 -7.08 -14.81 -7.19
N ASP A 125 -8.04 -14.24 -6.44
CA ASP A 125 -9.24 -13.66 -7.03
C ASP A 125 -8.89 -12.32 -7.72
N PRO A 126 -9.28 -12.10 -8.99
CA PRO A 126 -9.04 -10.83 -9.68
C PRO A 126 -9.64 -9.60 -8.97
N GLY A 127 -10.67 -9.80 -8.13
CA GLY A 127 -11.28 -8.77 -7.29
C GLY A 127 -10.58 -8.59 -5.93
N PHE A 128 -9.46 -9.26 -5.67
CA PHE A 128 -8.74 -9.19 -4.39
C PHE A 128 -8.30 -7.76 -4.01
N ALA A 129 -8.04 -6.90 -5.00
CA ALA A 129 -7.71 -5.50 -4.76
C ALA A 129 -8.85 -4.75 -4.05
N ASP A 130 -10.10 -4.99 -4.49
CA ASP A 130 -11.31 -4.39 -3.96
C ASP A 130 -11.92 -5.18 -2.79
N TRP A 131 -11.49 -6.42 -2.59
CA TRP A 131 -11.95 -7.28 -1.52
C TRP A 131 -11.49 -6.75 -0.16
N CYS A 132 -12.48 -6.46 0.70
CA CYS A 132 -12.31 -5.89 2.04
C CYS A 132 -11.22 -4.79 2.10
N PRO A 133 -11.51 -3.57 1.58
CA PRO A 133 -10.52 -2.50 1.47
C PRO A 133 -9.86 -2.20 2.81
N ASP A 134 -8.53 -2.12 2.82
CA ASP A 134 -7.74 -1.92 4.04
C ASP A 134 -7.63 -0.45 4.47
N THR A 135 -7.91 0.45 3.52
CA THR A 135 -7.91 1.90 3.70
C THR A 135 -9.27 2.46 3.34
N PRO A 136 -9.75 3.49 4.06
CA PRO A 136 -10.92 4.24 3.62
C PRO A 136 -10.64 4.95 2.29
N PRO A 137 -11.70 5.34 1.55
CA PRO A 137 -11.57 6.17 0.35
C PRO A 137 -10.75 7.44 0.60
N ASP A 138 -10.05 7.91 -0.44
CA ASP A 138 -9.14 9.05 -0.35
C ASP A 138 -9.81 10.35 0.09
N ASP A 139 -11.07 10.57 -0.27
CA ASP A 139 -11.88 11.71 0.16
C ASP A 139 -12.26 11.63 1.65
N VAL A 140 -12.25 10.44 2.24
CA VAL A 140 -12.41 10.25 3.69
C VAL A 140 -11.06 10.41 4.40
N LEU A 141 -9.99 9.79 3.87
CA LEU A 141 -8.68 9.78 4.52
C LEU A 141 -7.91 11.11 4.40
N TYR A 142 -8.12 11.84 3.31
CA TYR A 142 -7.43 13.08 3.00
C TYR A 142 -8.38 14.24 2.71
N GLY A 143 -9.70 14.06 2.91
CA GLY A 143 -10.65 15.16 2.84
C GLY A 143 -10.45 16.12 4.01
N ASP A 144 -10.50 17.42 3.72
CA ASP A 144 -10.46 18.51 4.70
C ASP A 144 -11.82 18.70 5.41
#